data_AF-A0A1C3P8Y3-F1
#
_entry.id   AF-A0A1C3P8Y3-F1
#
_cell.length_a   1.000
_cell.length_b   1.000
_cell.length_c   1.000
_cell.angle_alpha   90.00
_cell.angle_beta   90.00
_cell.angle_gamma   90.00
#
_symmetry.space_group_name_H-M   'P 1'
#
loop_
_entity.id
_entity.type
_entity.pdbx_description
1 polymer ?
#
loop_
_entity_poly.entity_id
_entity_poly.type
_entity_poly.pdbx_seq_one_letter_code
_entity_poly.pdbx_strand_id
1 'polypeptide(L)'
;MGRDTFTGDVLRRLGIDNVLADHPERYPRIGLDEVPPVDLVVLPDEPYAFSPTDGPEMFAGTPVVCVSGRHLTWYGPSLVSARAVLDAQLSRPVTTPART
;
A
#
# COMPACT_ATOMS: atom_id res chain seq x y z
N MET A 1 2.64 6.89 -1.55
CA MET A 1 3.95 7.38 -1.05
C MET A 1 4.63 8.15 -2.16
N GLY A 2 5.35 9.25 -1.88
CA GLY A 2 6.05 10.02 -2.92
C GLY A 2 7.40 9.41 -3.31
N ARG A 3 8.20 10.17 -4.07
CA ARG A 3 9.55 9.77 -4.51
C ARG A 3 10.53 9.56 -3.35
N ASP A 4 11.61 8.83 -3.60
CA ASP A 4 12.75 8.66 -2.67
C ASP A 4 12.36 8.15 -1.27
N THR A 5 11.35 7.28 -1.18
CA THR A 5 10.94 6.62 0.05
C THR A 5 11.41 5.16 0.09
N PHE A 6 11.81 4.69 1.28
CA PHE A 6 12.15 3.29 1.49
C PHE A 6 10.99 2.36 1.12
N THR A 7 9.78 2.71 1.55
CA THR A 7 8.55 2.00 1.17
C THR A 7 8.33 1.96 -0.34
N GLY A 8 8.54 3.08 -1.04
CA GLY A 8 8.44 3.11 -2.51
C GLY A 8 9.44 2.15 -3.18
N ASP A 9 10.67 2.09 -2.67
CA ASP A 9 11.70 1.18 -3.20
C ASP A 9 11.39 -0.30 -2.89
N VAL A 10 10.82 -0.61 -1.72
CA VAL A 10 10.32 -1.96 -1.41
C VAL A 10 9.17 -2.35 -2.33
N LEU A 11 8.16 -1.50 -2.52
CA LEU A 11 7.05 -1.74 -3.45
C LEU A 11 7.54 -2.01 -4.87
N ARG A 12 8.47 -1.18 -5.36
CA ARG A 12 9.08 -1.36 -6.68
C ARG A 12 9.79 -2.72 -6.81
N ARG A 13 10.50 -3.19 -5.77
CA ARG A 13 11.14 -4.52 -5.77
C ARG A 13 10.14 -5.68 -5.69
N LEU A 14 8.94 -5.43 -5.18
CA LEU A 14 7.81 -6.38 -5.20
C LEU A 14 7.06 -6.36 -6.54
N GLY A 15 7.44 -5.48 -7.47
CA GLY A 15 6.77 -5.32 -8.76
C GLY A 15 5.50 -4.48 -8.72
N ILE A 16 5.29 -3.70 -7.65
CA ILE A 16 4.16 -2.78 -7.53
C ILE A 16 4.57 -1.42 -8.09
N ASP A 17 3.79 -0.94 -9.06
CA ASP A 17 3.91 0.42 -9.60
C ASP A 17 3.12 1.40 -8.71
N ASN A 18 3.84 2.20 -7.93
CA ASN A 18 3.23 3.19 -7.05
C ASN A 18 2.91 4.46 -7.86
N VAL A 19 1.63 4.74 -8.08
CA VAL A 19 1.16 5.87 -8.91
C VAL A 19 1.66 7.26 -8.46
N LEU A 20 2.19 7.38 -7.24
CA LEU A 20 2.78 8.61 -6.72
C LEU A 20 4.33 8.58 -6.68
N ALA A 21 4.96 7.59 -7.31
CA ALA A 21 6.41 7.38 -7.25
C ALA A 21 7.22 8.59 -7.74
N ASP A 22 6.70 9.35 -8.70
CA ASP A 22 7.35 10.54 -9.26
C ASP A 22 6.82 11.86 -8.69
N HIS A 23 5.99 11.81 -7.65
CA HIS A 23 5.40 13.01 -7.05
C HIS A 23 6.50 13.98 -6.57
N PRO A 24 6.35 15.32 -6.77
CA PRO A 24 7.37 16.30 -6.41
C PRO A 24 7.71 16.35 -4.91
N GLU A 25 6.77 15.94 -4.07
CA GLU A 25 6.95 15.78 -2.63
C GLU A 25 7.23 14.32 -2.25
N ARG A 26 8.09 14.12 -1.25
CA ARG A 26 8.43 12.81 -0.68
C ARG A 26 7.25 12.13 0.02
N TYR A 27 6.41 12.91 0.70
CA TYR A 27 5.24 12.45 1.45
C TYR A 27 4.04 13.35 1.12
N PRO A 28 3.45 13.21 -0.08
CA PRO A 28 2.35 14.05 -0.52
C PRO A 28 1.15 13.95 0.43
N ARG A 29 0.49 15.08 0.66
CA ARG A 29 -0.85 15.14 1.26
C ARG A 29 -1.85 15.45 0.16
N ILE A 30 -2.55 14.43 -0.31
CA ILE A 30 -3.53 14.53 -1.40
C ILE A 30 -4.90 14.05 -0.92
N GLY A 31 -5.95 14.62 -1.50
CA GLY A 31 -7.30 14.08 -1.43
C GLY A 31 -7.39 12.75 -2.17
N LEU A 32 -8.33 11.89 -1.76
CA LEU A 32 -8.56 10.61 -2.45
C LEU A 32 -9.08 10.81 -3.89
N ASP A 33 -9.76 11.92 -4.15
CA ASP A 33 -10.26 12.35 -5.46
C ASP A 33 -9.15 12.79 -6.42
N GLU A 34 -7.95 13.10 -5.90
CA GLU A 34 -6.77 13.45 -6.69
C GLU A 34 -5.93 12.21 -7.06
N VAL A 35 -6.24 11.04 -6.49
CA VAL A 35 -5.53 9.79 -6.79
C VAL A 35 -5.98 9.28 -8.16
N PRO A 36 -5.05 9.02 -9.11
CA PRO A 36 -5.42 8.41 -10.38
C PRO A 36 -6.00 7.00 -10.16
N PRO A 37 -6.71 6.42 -11.14
CA PRO A 37 -7.20 5.04 -11.03
C PRO A 37 -6.07 4.06 -10.69
N VAL A 38 -6.34 3.13 -9.76
CA VAL A 38 -5.38 2.11 -9.31
C VAL A 38 -6.02 0.72 -9.33
N ASP A 39 -5.19 -0.29 -9.52
CA ASP A 39 -5.62 -1.70 -9.47
C ASP A 39 -5.62 -2.27 -8.04
N LEU A 40 -4.95 -1.60 -7.10
CA LEU A 40 -4.75 -2.07 -5.73
C LEU A 40 -4.47 -0.91 -4.78
N VAL A 41 -5.07 -0.97 -3.58
CA VAL A 41 -4.74 -0.12 -2.44
C VAL A 41 -4.01 -0.95 -1.39
N VAL A 42 -2.81 -0.51 -0.99
CA VAL A 42 -1.98 -1.16 0.04
C VAL A 42 -1.98 -0.32 1.32
N LEU A 43 -2.49 -0.89 2.41
CA LEU A 43 -2.60 -0.23 3.71
C LEU A 43 -1.70 -0.93 4.74
N PRO A 44 -0.57 -0.34 5.15
CA PRO A 44 0.28 -0.93 6.18
C PRO A 44 -0.36 -0.82 7.57
N ASP A 45 -0.25 -1.86 8.39
CA ASP A 45 -0.73 -1.88 9.79
C ASP A 45 0.14 -1.08 10.79
N GLU A 46 1.27 -0.52 10.34
CA GLU A 46 2.10 0.37 11.14
C GLU A 46 2.96 1.29 10.24
N PRO A 47 3.39 2.49 10.71
CA PRO A 47 3.22 3.05 12.06
C PRO A 47 1.81 3.56 12.38
N TYR A 48 0.93 3.67 11.38
CA TYR A 48 -0.47 4.01 11.55
C TYR A 48 -1.31 2.75 11.33
N ALA A 49 -2.08 2.37 12.35
CA ALA A 49 -2.66 1.03 12.44
C ALA A 49 -3.93 0.86 11.61
N PHE A 50 -3.77 0.71 10.29
CA PHE A 50 -4.83 0.13 9.48
C PHE A 50 -5.02 -1.35 9.82
N SER A 51 -6.26 -1.80 9.78
CA SER A 51 -6.70 -3.17 9.96
C SER A 51 -7.25 -3.74 8.64
N PRO A 52 -7.44 -5.06 8.54
CA PRO A 52 -8.06 -5.67 7.36
C PRO A 52 -9.48 -5.19 7.05
N THR A 53 -10.13 -4.49 7.98
CA THR A 53 -11.46 -3.92 7.80
C THR A 53 -11.46 -2.44 7.41
N ASP A 54 -10.31 -1.76 7.41
CA ASP A 54 -10.22 -0.35 7.06
C ASP A 54 -10.02 -0.15 5.55
N GLY A 55 -10.81 0.74 4.95
CA GLY A 55 -10.61 1.16 3.56
C GLY A 55 -11.58 0.59 2.53
N PRO A 56 -12.07 -0.67 2.58
CA PRO A 56 -12.97 -1.20 1.56
C PRO A 56 -14.20 -0.32 1.25
N GLU A 57 -14.71 0.41 2.25
CA GLU A 57 -15.81 1.38 2.12
C GLU A 57 -15.41 2.68 1.41
N MET A 58 -14.13 3.06 1.44
CA MET A 58 -13.59 4.25 0.78
C MET A 58 -13.13 3.98 -0.65
N PHE A 59 -12.85 2.71 -0.98
CA PHE A 59 -12.29 2.28 -2.26
C PHE A 59 -13.20 1.27 -2.97
N ALA A 60 -14.49 1.58 -3.07
CA ALA A 60 -15.49 0.66 -3.63
C ALA A 60 -15.12 0.22 -5.05
N GLY A 61 -15.19 -1.09 -5.32
CA GLY A 61 -14.78 -1.70 -6.58
C GLY A 61 -13.27 -1.84 -6.78
N THR A 62 -12.44 -1.31 -5.88
CA THR A 62 -10.97 -1.43 -5.93
C THR A 62 -10.50 -2.45 -4.87
N PRO A 63 -9.63 -3.40 -5.22
CA PRO A 63 -9.00 -4.29 -4.26
C PRO A 63 -8.19 -3.51 -3.20
N VAL A 64 -8.39 -3.85 -1.93
CA VAL A 64 -7.66 -3.28 -0.77
C VAL A 64 -6.96 -4.41 -0.02
N VAL A 65 -5.70 -4.20 0.36
CA VAL A 65 -4.94 -5.18 1.15
C VAL A 65 -4.28 -4.50 2.35
N CYS A 66 -4.51 -5.07 3.52
CA CYS A 66 -3.79 -4.72 4.73
C CYS A 66 -2.51 -5.58 4.82
N VAL A 67 -1.34 -4.94 4.98
CA VAL A 67 -0.03 -5.61 5.00
C VAL A 67 0.76 -5.23 6.25
N SER A 68 1.78 -6.02 6.56
CA SER A 68 2.68 -5.70 7.67
C SER A 68 3.51 -4.45 7.37
N GLY A 69 3.23 -3.36 8.09
CA GLY A 69 4.04 -2.16 8.09
C GLY A 69 5.47 -2.45 8.51
N ARG A 70 5.70 -3.37 9.47
CA ARG A 70 7.04 -3.81 9.90
C ARG A 70 7.95 -4.22 8.76
N HIS A 71 7.38 -4.93 7.79
CA HIS A 71 8.10 -5.46 6.64
C HIS A 71 8.16 -4.45 5.48
N LEU A 72 7.19 -3.53 5.39
CA LEU A 72 7.07 -2.58 4.29
C LEU A 72 7.75 -1.22 4.54
N THR A 73 7.80 -0.75 5.79
CA THR A 73 8.17 0.64 6.11
C THR A 73 9.45 0.76 6.95
N TRP A 74 9.94 -0.33 7.54
CA TRP A 74 11.13 -0.32 8.39
C TRP A 74 12.28 -1.10 7.77
N TYR A 75 13.45 -0.46 7.69
CA TYR A 75 14.69 -1.15 7.38
C TYR A 75 15.22 -1.88 8.63
N GLY A 76 15.82 -3.06 8.45
CA GLY A 76 16.41 -3.83 9.54
C GLY A 76 16.25 -5.35 9.38
N PRO A 77 16.42 -6.12 10.47
CA PRO A 77 16.38 -7.58 10.43
C PRO A 77 15.09 -8.19 9.86
N SER A 78 13.96 -7.49 9.93
CA SER A 78 12.68 -7.91 9.32
C SER A 78 12.77 -8.05 7.80
N LEU A 79 13.70 -7.37 7.13
CA LEU A 79 13.84 -7.44 5.67
C LEU A 79 14.18 -8.84 5.17
N VAL A 80 14.81 -9.68 6.00
CA VAL A 80 15.14 -11.06 5.65
C VAL A 80 13.88 -11.86 5.28
N SER A 81 12.77 -11.61 5.97
CA SER A 81 11.47 -12.25 5.71
C SER A 81 10.51 -11.39 4.89
N ALA A 82 10.81 -10.10 4.67
CA ALA A 82 9.86 -9.14 4.11
C ALA A 82 9.28 -9.57 2.76
N ARG A 83 10.12 -10.07 1.84
CA ARG A 83 9.65 -10.50 0.52
C ARG A 83 8.57 -11.59 0.61
N ALA A 84 8.85 -12.65 1.37
CA ALA A 84 7.94 -13.78 1.50
C ALA A 84 6.63 -13.40 2.21
N VAL A 85 6.73 -12.59 3.27
CA VAL A 85 5.56 -12.13 4.03
C VAL A 85 4.69 -11.22 3.18
N LEU A 86 5.29 -10.23 2.52
CA LEU A 86 4.55 -9.25 1.72
C LEU A 86 3.90 -9.90 0.50
N ASP A 87 4.59 -10.78 -0.24
CA ASP A 87 3.98 -11.51 -1.37
C ASP A 87 2.74 -12.29 -0.93
N ALA A 88 2.83 -13.00 0.19
CA ALA A 88 1.72 -13.78 0.72
C ALA A 88 0.52 -12.89 1.09
N GLN A 89 0.76 -11.72 1.68
CA GLN A 89 -0.30 -10.77 2.05
C GLN A 89 -0.91 -10.09 0.81
N LEU A 90 -0.07 -9.61 -0.12
CA LEU A 90 -0.46 -8.96 -1.37
C LEU A 90 -1.33 -9.85 -2.26
N SER A 91 -1.19 -11.18 -2.16
CA SER A 91 -2.02 -12.14 -2.89
C SER A 91 -3.45 -12.28 -2.36
N ARG A 92 -3.82 -11.58 -1.28
CA ARG A 92 -5.10 -11.73 -0.57
C ARG A 92 -5.85 -10.40 -0.37
N PRO A 93 -6.09 -9.61 -1.44
CA PRO A 93 -6.88 -8.40 -1.30
C PRO A 93 -8.36 -8.71 -1.04
N VAL A 94 -9.05 -7.72 -0.46
CA VAL A 94 -10.50 -7.70 -0.24
C VAL A 94 -11.11 -6.63 -1.15
N THR A 95 -12.28 -6.90 -1.71
CA THR A 95 -13.00 -5.93 -2.55
C THR A 95 -14.43 -5.80 -2.06
N THR A 96 -14.84 -4.57 -1.74
CA THR A 96 -16.26 -4.25 -1.49
C THR A 96 -16.91 -3.83 -2.80
N PRO A 97 -18.11 -4.35 -3.13
CA PRO A 97 -18.80 -3.97 -4.35
C PRO A 97 -19.15 -2.47 -4.37
N ALA A 98 -19.05 -1.85 -5.54
CA ALA A 98 -19.57 -0.50 -5.76
C ALA A 98 -21.09 -0.49 -5.56
N ARG A 99 -21.62 0.54 -4.88
CA ARG A 99 -23.06 0.74 -4.77
C ARG A 99 -23.59 1.22 -6.12
N THR A 100 -24.46 0.40 -6.74
CA THR A 100 -25.18 0.71 -7.98
C THR A 100 -26.14 1.89 -7.82
#